data_AF-A0A1Q7ZYP7-F1
#
_entry.id   AF-A0A1Q7ZYP7-F1
#
_cell.length_a   1.000
_cell.length_b   1.000
_cell.length_c   1.000
_cell.angle_alpha   90.00
_cell.angle_beta   90.00
_cell.angle_gamma   90.00
#
_symmetry.space_group_name_H-M   'P 1'
#
loop_
_entity.id
_entity.type
_entity.pdbx_description
1 polymer ?
#
loop_
_entity_poly.entity_id
_entity_poly.type
_entity_poly.pdbx_seq_one_letter_code
_entity_poly.pdbx_strand_id
1 'polypeptide(L)'
;MYDLAIHNALGTRYAIVGFARTPMSEDAFRTALGDAAKSISEVGPIDPKRWNEFASNLHYSPGDYANPEAFTQLAKRLAELDSSKNIGGNRLFYLSTPPEVYPDIVEQLGRAGLARPSSPNSWVRIIIEKPFGRDLASAKALNQIVLNVFDEKQVYRIDHYLGKDTVQNLLVLRFGNGIFEPLWNRNYVDQVQITAAETLGVERRGGFYETTGALRDMIQSHVLQLTSLVAVEPPASFDATAVRNEKLKVLQSIRPFDLEMVAQSVVRGQYAPGKIGDQPVPGYRQEPNVNPASKTETFVAAKLLIDNWRWAGVPFYLRTGKRL
;
A
#
# COMPACT_ATOMS: atom_id res chain seq x y z
N MET A 1 11.44 -6.84 -7.47
CA MET A 1 12.60 -7.58 -6.90
C MET A 1 13.65 -7.93 -7.95
N TYR A 2 13.28 -8.58 -9.05
CA TYR A 2 14.22 -8.86 -10.15
C TYR A 2 14.87 -7.58 -10.69
N ASP A 3 14.08 -6.53 -10.94
CA ASP A 3 14.59 -5.24 -11.42
C ASP A 3 15.59 -4.62 -10.43
N LEU A 4 15.34 -4.73 -9.12
CA LEU A 4 16.29 -4.27 -8.10
C LEU A 4 17.60 -5.06 -8.15
N ALA A 5 17.54 -6.36 -8.44
CA ALA A 5 18.74 -7.17 -8.59
C ALA A 5 19.56 -6.72 -9.82
N ILE A 6 18.90 -6.50 -10.97
CA ILE A 6 19.57 -6.07 -12.21
C ILE A 6 20.23 -4.69 -12.04
N HIS A 7 19.61 -3.79 -11.27
CA HIS A 7 20.16 -2.46 -10.98
C HIS A 7 21.11 -2.43 -9.78
N ASN A 8 21.52 -3.59 -9.25
CA ASN A 8 22.38 -3.70 -8.06
C ASN A 8 21.85 -2.94 -6.84
N ALA A 9 20.52 -2.85 -6.71
CA ALA A 9 19.81 -2.20 -5.61
C ALA A 9 19.41 -3.19 -4.49
N LEU A 10 19.75 -4.48 -4.63
CA LEU A 10 19.72 -5.45 -3.54
C LEU A 10 21.09 -5.50 -2.87
N GLY A 11 21.13 -5.98 -1.60
CA GLY A 11 22.40 -6.27 -0.94
C GLY A 11 23.20 -7.30 -1.74
N THR A 12 24.53 -7.29 -1.64
CA THR A 12 25.40 -8.24 -2.35
C THR A 12 25.15 -9.70 -1.99
N ARG A 13 24.55 -9.95 -0.82
CA ARG A 13 24.15 -11.27 -0.33
C ARG A 13 22.71 -11.21 0.13
N TYR A 14 21.85 -12.02 -0.47
CA TYR A 14 20.42 -12.05 -0.16
C TYR A 14 19.81 -13.43 -0.44
N ALA A 15 18.65 -13.66 0.15
CA ALA A 15 17.77 -14.77 -0.15
C ALA A 15 16.32 -14.27 -0.15
N ILE A 16 15.51 -14.77 -1.07
CA ILE A 16 14.07 -14.47 -1.16
C ILE A 16 13.34 -15.78 -0.90
N VAL A 17 12.53 -15.81 0.15
CA VAL A 17 11.78 -17.00 0.56
C VAL A 17 10.30 -16.76 0.33
N GLY A 18 9.69 -17.51 -0.59
CA GLY A 18 8.24 -17.61 -0.69
C GLY A 18 7.67 -18.46 0.45
N PHE A 19 6.62 -17.98 1.12
CA PHE A 19 5.93 -18.72 2.17
C PHE A 19 4.42 -18.71 1.94
N ALA A 20 3.84 -19.86 1.65
CA ALA A 20 2.40 -20.00 1.42
C ALA A 20 1.92 -21.44 1.64
N ARG A 21 0.60 -21.62 1.69
CA ARG A 21 -0.05 -22.93 1.93
C ARG A 21 0.17 -23.95 0.82
N THR A 22 0.42 -23.50 -0.41
CA THR A 22 0.53 -24.38 -1.58
C THR A 22 1.78 -25.26 -1.46
N PRO A 23 1.67 -26.59 -1.45
CA PRO A 23 2.84 -27.45 -1.50
C PRO A 23 3.54 -27.27 -2.87
N MET A 24 4.78 -26.79 -2.84
CA MET A 24 5.56 -26.47 -4.04
C MET A 24 7.05 -26.71 -3.78
N SER A 25 7.76 -27.26 -4.78
CA SER A 25 9.23 -27.36 -4.72
C SER A 25 9.88 -26.02 -5.07
N GLU A 26 11.16 -25.83 -4.69
CA GLU A 26 11.90 -24.61 -5.07
C GLU A 26 12.03 -24.48 -6.59
N ASP A 27 12.21 -25.58 -7.33
CA ASP A 27 12.31 -25.54 -8.79
C ASP A 27 10.99 -25.13 -9.43
N ALA A 28 9.86 -25.68 -8.95
CA ALA A 28 8.54 -25.26 -9.41
C ALA A 28 8.29 -23.78 -9.11
N PHE A 29 8.73 -23.30 -7.94
CA PHE A 29 8.63 -21.89 -7.55
C PHE A 29 9.47 -20.99 -8.46
N ARG A 30 10.72 -21.36 -8.76
CA ARG A 30 11.60 -20.64 -9.69
C ARG A 30 11.02 -20.60 -11.11
N THR A 31 10.49 -21.72 -11.61
CA THR A 31 9.84 -21.77 -12.93
C THR A 31 8.63 -20.84 -12.98
N ALA A 32 7.73 -20.94 -11.98
CA ALA A 32 6.53 -20.10 -11.93
C ALA A 32 6.88 -18.60 -11.88
N LEU A 33 7.88 -18.21 -11.08
CA LEU A 33 8.35 -16.82 -11.04
C LEU A 33 9.05 -16.39 -12.33
N GLY A 34 9.76 -17.29 -13.01
CA GLY A 34 10.39 -17.00 -14.30
C GLY A 34 9.39 -16.75 -15.41
N ASP A 35 8.32 -17.55 -15.45
CA ASP A 35 7.24 -17.36 -16.42
C ASP A 35 6.45 -16.09 -16.12
N ALA A 36 6.19 -15.78 -14.85
CA ALA A 36 5.60 -14.51 -14.46
C ALA A 36 6.49 -13.32 -14.84
N ALA A 37 7.80 -13.39 -14.57
CA ALA A 37 8.76 -12.33 -14.85
C ALA A 37 8.78 -11.94 -16.34
N LYS A 38 8.68 -12.92 -17.26
CA LYS A 38 8.62 -12.68 -18.72
C LYS A 38 7.45 -11.76 -19.12
N SER A 39 6.37 -11.75 -18.34
CA SER A 39 5.15 -10.98 -18.62
C SER A 39 5.10 -9.60 -17.96
N ILE A 40 5.99 -9.32 -17.00
CA ILE A 40 5.92 -8.10 -16.15
C ILE A 40 7.19 -7.25 -16.15
N SER A 41 8.30 -7.75 -16.71
CA SER A 41 9.59 -7.06 -16.69
C SER A 41 9.55 -5.78 -17.53
N GLU A 42 9.58 -4.62 -16.86
CA GLU A 42 9.71 -3.30 -17.51
C GLU A 42 11.13 -3.08 -18.06
N VAL A 43 12.10 -3.90 -17.63
CA VAL A 43 13.52 -3.84 -18.03
C VAL A 43 13.82 -4.48 -19.39
N GLY A 44 12.78 -4.83 -20.15
CA GLY A 44 12.91 -5.50 -21.45
C GLY A 44 13.09 -7.02 -21.33
N PRO A 45 13.59 -7.69 -22.39
CA PRO A 45 13.75 -9.14 -22.42
C PRO A 45 14.64 -9.64 -21.28
N ILE A 46 14.19 -10.70 -20.61
CA ILE A 46 14.94 -11.32 -19.51
C ILE A 46 16.17 -12.02 -20.06
N ASP A 47 17.36 -11.52 -19.74
CA ASP A 47 18.62 -12.23 -19.97
C ASP A 47 18.64 -13.54 -19.15
N PRO A 48 18.75 -14.71 -19.79
CA PRO A 48 18.76 -16.00 -19.10
C PRO A 48 19.87 -16.13 -18.06
N LYS A 49 21.05 -15.54 -18.29
CA LYS A 49 22.17 -15.62 -17.34
C LYS A 49 21.85 -14.84 -16.07
N ARG A 50 21.37 -13.60 -16.21
CA ARG A 50 20.97 -12.75 -15.09
C ARG A 50 19.78 -13.34 -14.33
N TRP A 51 18.83 -13.93 -15.06
CA TRP A 51 17.72 -14.65 -14.44
C TRP A 51 18.21 -15.82 -13.59
N ASN A 52 19.09 -16.67 -14.13
CA ASN A 52 19.58 -17.84 -13.40
C ASN A 52 20.36 -17.45 -12.13
N GLU A 53 21.15 -16.37 -12.20
CA GLU A 53 21.84 -15.81 -11.04
C GLU A 53 20.84 -15.33 -9.98
N PHE A 54 19.82 -14.56 -10.36
CA PHE A 54 18.76 -14.13 -9.46
C PHE A 54 17.96 -15.31 -8.89
N ALA A 55 17.58 -16.26 -9.74
CA ALA A 55 16.76 -17.42 -9.39
C ALA A 55 17.43 -18.36 -8.38
N SER A 56 18.78 -18.41 -8.38
CA SER A 56 19.56 -19.14 -7.36
C SER A 56 19.37 -18.60 -5.94
N ASN A 57 18.81 -17.39 -5.80
CA ASN A 57 18.46 -16.76 -4.53
C ASN A 57 16.98 -16.92 -4.16
N LEU A 58 16.18 -17.57 -5.00
CA LEU A 58 14.78 -17.88 -4.74
C LEU A 58 14.65 -19.22 -4.04
N HIS A 59 13.95 -19.20 -2.92
CA HIS A 59 13.68 -20.34 -2.05
C HIS A 59 12.18 -20.39 -1.73
N TYR A 60 11.70 -21.55 -1.32
CA TYR A 60 10.29 -21.73 -0.97
C TYR A 60 10.14 -22.56 0.30
N SER A 61 9.19 -22.18 1.14
CA SER A 61 8.83 -22.90 2.36
C SER A 61 7.31 -23.00 2.45
N PRO A 62 6.71 -24.17 2.21
CA PRO A 62 5.27 -24.32 2.37
C PRO A 62 4.88 -24.25 3.84
N GLY A 63 3.72 -23.68 4.15
CA GLY A 63 3.23 -23.56 5.52
C GLY A 63 1.87 -22.89 5.62
N ASP A 64 1.09 -23.32 6.61
CA ASP A 64 -0.17 -22.67 6.96
C ASP A 64 0.07 -21.52 7.95
N TYR A 65 -0.64 -20.41 7.74
CA TYR A 65 -0.47 -19.18 8.51
C TYR A 65 -0.90 -19.32 9.98
N ALA A 66 -1.83 -20.24 10.28
CA ALA A 66 -2.28 -20.51 11.63
C ALA A 66 -1.45 -21.58 12.34
N ASN A 67 -0.54 -22.28 11.64
CA ASN A 67 0.22 -23.41 12.17
C ASN A 67 1.56 -22.95 12.80
N PRO A 68 1.75 -23.06 14.13
CA PRO A 68 2.99 -22.67 14.80
C PRO A 68 4.23 -23.43 14.30
N GLU A 69 4.10 -24.74 14.08
CA GLU A 69 5.19 -25.59 13.60
C GLU A 69 5.71 -25.15 12.22
N ALA A 70 4.84 -24.61 11.37
CA ALA A 70 5.23 -24.07 10.07
C ALA A 70 6.17 -22.86 10.22
N PHE A 71 5.93 -21.99 11.21
CA PHE A 71 6.81 -20.86 11.50
C PHE A 71 8.10 -21.27 12.21
N THR A 72 8.09 -22.33 13.01
CA THR A 72 9.32 -22.94 13.53
C THR A 72 10.20 -23.48 12.39
N GLN A 73 9.59 -24.16 11.42
CA GLN A 73 10.31 -24.64 10.23
C GLN A 73 10.83 -23.48 9.37
N LEU A 74 10.02 -22.43 9.18
CA LEU A 74 10.45 -21.22 8.50
C LEU A 74 11.65 -20.58 9.22
N ALA A 75 11.62 -20.48 10.55
CA ALA A 75 12.72 -19.92 11.31
C ALA A 75 14.02 -20.71 11.15
N LYS A 76 13.94 -22.05 11.17
CA LYS A 76 15.08 -22.92 10.87
C LYS A 76 15.62 -22.67 9.47
N ARG A 77 14.74 -22.63 8.46
CA ARG A 77 15.13 -22.39 7.06
C ARG A 77 15.82 -21.03 6.88
N LEU A 78 15.30 -19.98 7.51
CA LEU A 78 15.91 -18.65 7.47
C LEU A 78 17.29 -18.62 8.13
N ALA A 79 17.50 -19.35 9.23
CA ALA A 79 18.81 -19.46 9.88
C ALA A 79 19.83 -20.22 9.01
N GLU A 80 19.41 -21.30 8.34
CA GLU A 80 20.25 -22.05 7.39
C GLU A 80 20.69 -21.17 6.20
N LEU A 81 19.78 -20.39 5.64
CA LEU A 81 20.08 -19.47 4.54
C LEU A 81 21.00 -18.33 4.99
N ASP A 82 20.76 -17.77 6.18
CA ASP A 82 21.60 -16.71 6.74
C ASP A 82 23.05 -17.19 6.93
N SER A 83 23.23 -18.41 7.47
CA SER A 83 24.55 -19.02 7.66
C SER A 83 25.23 -19.39 6.34
N SER A 84 24.53 -20.11 5.45
CA SER A 84 25.11 -20.60 4.19
C SER A 84 25.47 -19.48 3.20
N LYS A 85 24.72 -18.38 3.21
CA LYS A 85 24.95 -17.22 2.33
C LYS A 85 25.60 -16.03 3.02
N ASN A 86 25.90 -16.14 4.33
CA ASN A 86 26.49 -15.07 5.13
C ASN A 86 25.71 -13.73 5.01
N ILE A 87 24.38 -13.77 5.13
CA ILE A 87 23.50 -12.61 4.86
C ILE A 87 23.62 -11.56 5.98
N GLY A 88 23.79 -11.99 7.24
CA GLY A 88 24.01 -11.12 8.39
C GLY A 88 22.75 -10.79 9.19
N GLY A 89 21.70 -11.62 9.08
CA GLY A 89 20.54 -11.59 9.98
C GLY A 89 19.45 -10.56 9.66
N ASN A 90 19.64 -9.73 8.63
CA ASN A 90 18.62 -8.77 8.20
C ASN A 90 17.39 -9.49 7.61
N ARG A 91 16.18 -9.13 8.06
CA ARG A 91 14.93 -9.76 7.60
C ARG A 91 13.88 -8.73 7.24
N LEU A 92 13.29 -8.90 6.05
CA LEU A 92 12.15 -8.14 5.57
C LEU A 92 10.99 -9.10 5.27
N PHE A 93 9.92 -9.02 6.07
CA PHE A 93 8.71 -9.79 5.86
C PHE A 93 7.72 -8.99 5.02
N TYR A 94 7.30 -9.51 3.87
CA TYR A 94 6.29 -8.86 3.02
C TYR A 94 4.98 -9.63 3.07
N LEU A 95 3.93 -9.02 3.63
CA LEU A 95 2.62 -9.65 3.75
C LEU A 95 1.80 -9.39 2.49
N SER A 96 2.10 -10.15 1.42
CA SER A 96 1.29 -10.19 0.19
C SER A 96 0.22 -11.27 0.31
N THR A 97 -0.62 -11.13 1.33
CA THR A 97 -1.64 -12.11 1.73
C THR A 97 -2.97 -11.39 1.98
N PRO A 98 -4.11 -12.10 1.98
CA PRO A 98 -5.38 -11.49 2.37
C PRO A 98 -5.31 -10.87 3.78
N PRO A 99 -5.96 -9.71 4.01
CA PRO A 99 -5.86 -8.99 5.29
C PRO A 99 -6.38 -9.79 6.49
N GLU A 100 -7.27 -10.76 6.26
CA GLU A 100 -7.84 -11.61 7.30
C GLU A 100 -6.79 -12.48 8.00
N VAL A 101 -5.68 -12.81 7.32
CA VAL A 101 -4.62 -13.64 7.88
C VAL A 101 -3.46 -12.83 8.47
N TYR A 102 -3.50 -11.50 8.40
CA TYR A 102 -2.44 -10.66 8.98
C TYR A 102 -2.26 -10.89 10.49
N PRO A 103 -3.31 -10.97 11.33
CA PRO A 103 -3.15 -11.25 12.75
C PRO A 103 -2.36 -12.53 13.02
N ASP A 104 -2.76 -13.63 12.38
CA ASP A 104 -2.11 -14.94 12.54
C ASP A 104 -0.64 -14.88 12.14
N ILE A 105 -0.33 -14.31 10.96
CA ILE A 105 1.05 -14.19 10.49
C ILE A 105 1.89 -13.36 11.46
N VAL A 106 1.40 -12.20 11.90
CA VAL A 106 2.11 -11.30 12.81
C VAL A 106 2.39 -11.98 14.15
N GLU A 107 1.38 -12.61 14.75
CA GLU A 107 1.53 -13.31 16.02
C GLU A 107 2.51 -14.48 15.91
N GLN A 108 2.44 -15.26 14.83
CA GLN A 108 3.33 -16.41 14.63
C GLN A 108 4.77 -15.98 14.35
N LEU A 109 4.99 -14.89 13.61
CA LEU A 109 6.33 -14.29 13.48
C LEU A 109 6.89 -13.87 14.86
N GLY A 110 6.03 -13.33 15.73
CA GLY A 110 6.39 -13.02 17.12
C GLY A 110 6.76 -14.25 17.92
N ARG A 111 5.90 -15.28 17.93
CA ARG A 111 6.10 -16.54 18.68
C ARG A 111 7.33 -17.31 18.22
N ALA A 112 7.63 -17.30 16.93
CA ALA A 112 8.82 -17.93 16.36
C ALA A 112 10.12 -17.13 16.59
N GLY A 113 10.05 -15.99 17.29
CA GLY A 113 11.21 -15.11 17.51
C GLY A 113 11.71 -14.42 16.23
N LEU A 114 10.94 -14.46 15.16
CA LEU A 114 11.31 -13.91 13.86
C LEU A 114 11.20 -12.39 13.79
N ALA A 115 10.43 -11.79 14.70
CA ALA A 115 10.23 -10.34 14.79
C ALA A 115 11.41 -9.56 15.41
N ARG A 116 12.41 -10.25 15.96
CA ARG A 116 13.55 -9.64 16.67
C ARG A 116 14.86 -9.80 15.87
N PRO A 117 15.72 -8.76 15.84
CA PRO A 117 17.06 -8.86 15.27
C PRO A 117 17.86 -10.00 15.90
N SER A 118 18.62 -10.75 15.09
CA SER A 118 19.47 -11.85 15.57
C SER A 118 20.82 -11.36 16.14
N SER A 119 21.21 -10.12 15.83
CA SER A 119 22.42 -9.46 16.33
C SER A 119 22.25 -7.94 16.43
N PRO A 120 23.11 -7.22 17.17
CA PRO A 120 23.06 -5.75 17.28
C PRO A 120 23.19 -5.01 15.94
N ASN A 121 23.81 -5.64 14.94
CA ASN A 121 24.03 -5.06 13.61
C ASN A 121 22.96 -5.47 12.58
N SER A 122 21.94 -6.22 13.02
CA SER A 122 20.85 -6.68 12.14
C SER A 122 19.55 -5.91 12.40
N TRP A 123 18.64 -5.95 11.44
CA TRP A 123 17.30 -5.40 11.58
C TRP A 123 16.23 -6.39 11.11
N VAL A 124 15.04 -6.25 11.69
CA VAL A 124 13.83 -6.93 11.20
C VAL A 124 12.78 -5.88 10.87
N ARG A 125 12.17 -6.00 9.70
CA ARG A 125 11.10 -5.12 9.22
C ARG A 125 9.95 -5.93 8.64
N ILE A 126 8.76 -5.36 8.70
CA ILE A 126 7.54 -5.94 8.15
C ILE A 126 6.85 -4.93 7.24
N ILE A 127 6.45 -5.38 6.05
CA ILE A 127 5.68 -4.64 5.08
C ILE A 127 4.25 -5.18 5.09
N ILE A 128 3.27 -4.30 5.27
CA ILE A 128 1.85 -4.64 5.35
C ILE A 128 1.09 -3.88 4.27
N GLU A 129 0.37 -4.61 3.42
CA GLU A 129 -0.43 -4.08 2.33
C GLU A 129 -1.82 -3.63 2.78
N LYS A 130 -2.46 -2.76 1.99
CA LYS A 130 -3.87 -2.42 2.18
C LYS A 130 -4.78 -3.62 1.88
N PRO A 131 -5.95 -3.75 2.54
CA PRO A 131 -6.52 -2.83 3.51
C PRO A 131 -5.96 -3.01 4.94
N PHE A 132 -5.83 -1.91 5.68
CA PHE A 132 -5.38 -1.92 7.09
C PHE A 132 -6.59 -1.69 8.01
N GLY A 133 -7.43 -2.72 8.13
CA GLY A 133 -8.77 -2.61 8.70
C GLY A 133 -9.80 -2.06 7.71
N ARG A 134 -11.07 -2.05 8.13
CA ARG A 134 -12.23 -1.59 7.33
C ARG A 134 -12.92 -0.35 7.89
N ASP A 135 -12.55 0.01 9.12
CA ASP A 135 -13.02 1.13 9.92
C ASP A 135 -11.99 1.44 11.01
N LEU A 136 -12.24 2.49 11.80
CA LEU A 136 -11.32 2.92 12.86
C LEU A 136 -11.08 1.83 13.92
N ALA A 137 -12.12 1.08 14.30
CA ALA A 137 -12.03 0.09 15.37
C ALA A 137 -11.16 -1.10 14.94
N SER A 138 -11.42 -1.66 13.75
CA SER A 138 -10.64 -2.75 13.17
C SER A 138 -9.21 -2.34 12.85
N ALA A 139 -8.98 -1.11 12.36
CA ALA A 139 -7.64 -0.58 12.14
C ALA A 139 -6.85 -0.46 13.44
N LYS A 140 -7.47 0.04 14.53
CA LYS A 140 -6.84 0.10 15.85
C LYS A 140 -6.52 -1.29 16.41
N ALA A 141 -7.44 -2.24 16.25
CA ALA A 141 -7.25 -3.62 16.70
C ALA A 141 -6.05 -4.28 15.98
N LEU A 142 -6.01 -4.20 14.64
CA LEU A 142 -4.88 -4.72 13.85
C LEU A 142 -3.57 -4.00 14.24
N ASN A 143 -3.62 -2.68 14.42
CA ASN A 143 -2.45 -1.91 14.84
C ASN A 143 -1.89 -2.38 16.19
N GLN A 144 -2.77 -2.67 17.16
CA GLN A 144 -2.35 -3.17 18.46
C GLN A 144 -1.66 -4.53 18.35
N ILE A 145 -2.20 -5.45 17.53
CA ILE A 145 -1.60 -6.77 17.30
C ILE A 145 -0.20 -6.62 16.71
N VAL A 146 -0.05 -5.75 15.70
CA VAL A 146 1.26 -5.45 15.09
C VAL A 146 2.23 -4.89 16.13
N LEU A 147 1.81 -3.90 16.92
CA LEU A 147 2.67 -3.23 17.90
C LEU A 147 3.00 -4.09 19.13
N ASN A 148 2.24 -5.14 19.41
CA ASN A 148 2.59 -6.13 20.42
C ASN A 148 3.81 -6.99 20.00
N VAL A 149 4.07 -7.09 18.69
CA VAL A 149 5.13 -7.94 18.12
C VAL A 149 6.30 -7.14 17.58
N PHE A 150 6.02 -6.04 16.88
CA PHE A 150 6.99 -5.19 16.19
C PHE A 150 6.99 -3.78 16.78
N ASP A 151 8.17 -3.16 16.89
CA ASP A 151 8.27 -1.74 17.17
C ASP A 151 7.79 -0.94 15.95
N GLU A 152 7.21 0.25 16.14
CA GLU A 152 6.69 1.08 15.04
C GLU A 152 7.74 1.38 13.95
N LYS A 153 9.04 1.50 14.31
CA LYS A 153 10.15 1.67 13.35
C LYS A 153 10.40 0.47 12.43
N GLN A 154 9.88 -0.71 12.79
CA GLN A 154 9.99 -1.94 12.02
C GLN A 154 8.83 -2.07 11.01
N VAL A 155 7.75 -1.30 11.16
CA VAL A 155 6.49 -1.49 10.43
C VAL A 155 6.39 -0.51 9.26
N TYR A 156 6.24 -1.06 8.06
CA TYR A 156 6.08 -0.33 6.81
C TYR A 156 4.70 -0.63 6.24
N ARG A 157 3.75 0.27 6.49
CA ARG A 157 2.38 0.18 5.94
C ARG A 157 2.39 0.79 4.54
N ILE A 158 2.03 0.01 3.53
CA ILE A 158 2.15 0.42 2.12
C ILE A 158 0.97 1.26 1.68
N ASP A 159 1.31 2.41 1.12
CA ASP A 159 0.48 3.13 0.17
C ASP A 159 1.32 3.38 -1.08
N HIS A 160 1.06 2.62 -2.14
CA HIS A 160 1.89 2.66 -3.35
C HIS A 160 1.83 4.02 -4.09
N TYR A 161 0.84 4.89 -3.83
CA TYR A 161 0.83 6.24 -4.40
C TYR A 161 2.01 7.07 -3.90
N LEU A 162 2.47 6.84 -2.67
CA LEU A 162 3.64 7.53 -2.11
C LEU A 162 4.96 7.13 -2.80
N GLY A 163 4.95 6.01 -3.54
CA GLY A 163 6.08 5.56 -4.35
C GLY A 163 6.16 6.21 -5.73
N LYS A 164 5.15 6.96 -6.16
CA LYS A 164 5.12 7.59 -7.49
C LYS A 164 6.01 8.84 -7.52
N ASP A 165 6.85 8.97 -8.54
CA ASP A 165 7.78 10.08 -8.70
C ASP A 165 7.11 11.46 -8.60
N THR A 166 5.96 11.63 -9.27
CA THR A 166 5.21 12.88 -9.26
C THR A 166 4.66 13.23 -7.87
N VAL A 167 4.35 12.22 -7.05
CA VAL A 167 3.88 12.41 -5.67
C VAL A 167 5.04 12.82 -4.77
N GLN A 168 6.20 12.17 -4.91
CA GLN A 168 7.40 12.56 -4.16
C GLN A 168 7.86 13.97 -4.52
N ASN A 169 7.72 14.36 -5.79
CA ASN A 169 8.11 15.68 -6.27
C ASN A 169 7.26 16.83 -5.71
N LEU A 170 6.09 16.57 -5.11
CA LEU A 170 5.26 17.62 -4.49
C LEU A 170 6.02 18.41 -3.42
N LEU A 171 6.84 17.74 -2.60
CA LEU A 171 7.59 18.41 -1.54
C LEU A 171 8.71 19.28 -2.12
N VAL A 172 9.38 18.81 -3.17
CA VAL A 172 10.44 19.57 -3.88
C VAL A 172 9.84 20.77 -4.60
N LEU A 173 8.72 20.59 -5.29
CA LEU A 173 8.00 21.66 -5.97
C LEU A 173 7.64 22.78 -4.99
N ARG A 174 7.10 22.43 -3.82
CA ARG A 174 6.63 23.41 -2.83
C ARG A 174 7.78 24.09 -2.09
N PHE A 175 8.71 23.32 -1.53
CA PHE A 175 9.70 23.85 -0.58
C PHE A 175 11.07 24.12 -1.19
N GLY A 176 11.33 23.65 -2.41
CA GLY A 176 12.55 23.95 -3.17
C GLY A 176 12.45 25.20 -4.05
N ASN A 177 11.27 25.82 -4.17
CA ASN A 177 11.02 26.92 -5.11
C ASN A 177 10.45 28.14 -4.41
N GLY A 178 11.22 29.24 -4.36
CA GLY A 178 10.81 30.50 -3.72
C GLY A 178 9.62 31.21 -4.37
N ILE A 179 9.21 30.79 -5.58
CA ILE A 179 8.03 31.32 -6.27
C ILE A 179 6.75 30.64 -5.78
N PHE A 180 6.79 29.33 -5.48
CA PHE A 180 5.58 28.56 -5.18
C PHE A 180 5.20 28.60 -3.70
N GLU A 181 6.14 28.48 -2.77
CA GLU A 181 5.83 28.43 -1.33
C GLU A 181 4.99 29.64 -0.86
N PRO A 182 5.33 30.90 -1.21
CA PRO A 182 4.58 32.07 -0.73
C PRO A 182 3.16 32.16 -1.27
N LEU A 183 2.87 31.51 -2.40
CA LEU A 183 1.55 31.45 -3.04
C LEU A 183 0.71 30.26 -2.54
N TRP A 184 1.30 29.34 -1.77
CA TRP A 184 0.66 28.09 -1.39
C TRP A 184 -0.14 28.21 -0.08
N ASN A 185 -1.13 29.11 -0.07
CA ASN A 185 -1.98 29.37 1.09
C ASN A 185 -3.33 30.04 0.70
N ARG A 186 -4.23 30.15 1.67
CA ARG A 186 -5.58 30.74 1.56
C ARG A 186 -5.69 32.15 0.99
N ASN A 187 -4.61 32.93 0.92
CA ASN A 187 -4.65 34.28 0.34
C ASN A 187 -4.57 34.26 -1.20
N TYR A 188 -4.06 33.16 -1.77
CA TYR A 188 -3.80 33.05 -3.21
C TYR A 188 -4.45 31.81 -3.85
N VAL A 189 -4.76 30.79 -3.04
CA VAL A 189 -5.44 29.57 -3.49
C VAL A 189 -6.92 29.65 -3.20
N ASP A 190 -7.74 29.64 -4.26
CA ASP A 190 -9.20 29.60 -4.16
C ASP A 190 -9.72 28.20 -3.75
N GLN A 191 -9.16 27.14 -4.34
CA GLN A 191 -9.53 25.75 -4.05
C GLN A 191 -8.43 24.77 -4.43
N VAL A 192 -8.47 23.57 -3.86
CA VAL A 192 -7.60 22.44 -4.24
C VAL A 192 -8.46 21.30 -4.76
N GLN A 193 -8.08 20.70 -5.88
CA GLN A 193 -8.77 19.54 -6.44
C GLN A 193 -7.82 18.36 -6.59
N ILE A 194 -8.20 17.19 -6.06
CA ILE A 194 -7.43 15.95 -6.18
C ILE A 194 -8.33 14.91 -6.86
N THR A 195 -7.89 14.45 -8.03
CA THR A 195 -8.65 13.52 -8.88
C THR A 195 -7.89 12.21 -9.04
N ALA A 196 -8.54 11.10 -8.71
CA ALA A 196 -8.06 9.75 -8.98
C ALA A 196 -9.10 9.01 -9.83
N ALA A 197 -9.06 9.23 -11.14
CA ALA A 197 -9.99 8.66 -12.11
C ALA A 197 -9.38 7.41 -12.79
N GLU A 198 -10.19 6.37 -12.97
CA GLU A 198 -9.83 5.14 -13.66
C GLU A 198 -10.82 4.87 -14.80
N THR A 199 -10.29 4.56 -15.98
CA THR A 199 -11.09 4.16 -17.15
C THR A 199 -11.65 2.74 -17.01
N LEU A 200 -10.95 1.88 -16.26
CA LEU A 200 -11.32 0.49 -16.02
C LEU A 200 -12.50 0.37 -15.05
N GLY A 201 -13.27 -0.72 -15.16
CA GLY A 201 -14.32 -1.08 -14.21
C GLY A 201 -13.75 -1.81 -12.99
N VAL A 202 -14.61 -2.54 -12.27
CA VAL A 202 -14.15 -3.43 -11.19
C VAL A 202 -13.56 -4.75 -11.71
N GLU A 203 -13.76 -5.04 -12.99
CA GLU A 203 -13.20 -6.20 -13.68
C GLU A 203 -13.47 -7.50 -12.89
N ARG A 204 -12.44 -8.30 -12.62
CA ARG A 204 -12.56 -9.55 -11.85
C ARG A 204 -12.67 -9.37 -10.34
N ARG A 205 -12.61 -8.12 -9.85
CA ARG A 205 -12.53 -7.80 -8.41
C ARG A 205 -13.88 -7.42 -7.79
N GLY A 206 -15.01 -7.74 -8.44
CA GLY A 206 -16.36 -7.44 -7.97
C GLY A 206 -16.60 -7.82 -6.50
N GLY A 207 -16.30 -9.07 -6.13
CA GLY A 207 -16.51 -9.55 -4.75
C GLY A 207 -15.68 -8.81 -3.69
N PHE A 208 -14.44 -8.39 -4.02
CA PHE A 208 -13.63 -7.54 -3.14
C PHE A 208 -14.24 -6.13 -3.05
N TYR A 209 -14.59 -5.55 -4.20
CA TYR A 209 -15.08 -4.17 -4.29
C TYR A 209 -16.41 -3.97 -3.58
N GLU A 210 -17.27 -5.00 -3.53
CA GLU A 210 -18.53 -4.99 -2.78
C GLU A 210 -18.36 -4.68 -1.29
N THR A 211 -17.20 -5.02 -0.72
CA THR A 211 -16.93 -4.79 0.71
C THR A 211 -16.18 -3.49 0.97
N THR A 212 -15.53 -2.91 -0.05
CA THR A 212 -14.66 -1.74 0.10
C THR A 212 -15.32 -0.47 -0.42
N GLY A 213 -15.78 -0.49 -1.67
CA GLY A 213 -16.25 0.70 -2.40
C GLY A 213 -15.13 1.69 -2.71
N ALA A 214 -15.44 2.69 -3.53
CA ALA A 214 -14.48 3.72 -3.92
C ALA A 214 -13.99 4.56 -2.73
N LEU A 215 -14.80 4.72 -1.68
CA LEU A 215 -14.42 5.49 -0.50
C LEU A 215 -13.23 4.84 0.24
N ARG A 216 -13.30 3.53 0.52
CA ARG A 216 -12.21 2.84 1.25
C ARG A 216 -11.03 2.50 0.34
N ASP A 217 -11.30 2.12 -0.91
CA ASP A 217 -10.23 1.68 -1.81
C ASP A 217 -9.30 2.84 -2.22
N MET A 218 -9.87 4.03 -2.41
CA MET A 218 -9.15 5.18 -2.98
C MET A 218 -9.11 6.40 -2.05
N ILE A 219 -10.25 6.87 -1.53
CA ILE A 219 -10.28 8.11 -0.73
C ILE A 219 -9.50 7.94 0.58
N GLN A 220 -9.83 6.92 1.36
CA GLN A 220 -9.30 6.72 2.71
C GLN A 220 -7.76 6.57 2.75
N SER A 221 -7.16 6.02 1.69
CA SER A 221 -5.72 5.79 1.58
C SER A 221 -5.09 6.83 0.66
N HIS A 222 -5.05 6.53 -0.64
CA HIS A 222 -4.28 7.25 -1.65
C HIS A 222 -4.60 8.74 -1.69
N VAL A 223 -5.89 9.09 -1.77
CA VAL A 223 -6.28 10.48 -1.93
C VAL A 223 -6.03 11.27 -0.64
N LEU A 224 -6.31 10.71 0.54
CA LEU A 224 -5.98 11.37 1.81
C LEU A 224 -4.46 11.53 2.02
N GLN A 225 -3.65 10.57 1.56
CA GLN A 225 -2.19 10.73 1.57
C GLN A 225 -1.75 11.91 0.69
N LEU A 226 -2.30 12.04 -0.53
CA LEU A 226 -2.04 13.19 -1.39
C LEU A 226 -2.55 14.51 -0.77
N THR A 227 -3.75 14.51 -0.19
CA THR A 227 -4.29 15.67 0.53
C THR A 227 -3.32 16.14 1.60
N SER A 228 -2.78 15.21 2.40
CA SER A 228 -1.81 15.55 3.43
C SER A 228 -0.55 16.21 2.84
N LEU A 229 0.03 15.64 1.78
CA LEU A 229 1.25 16.17 1.15
C LEU A 229 1.05 17.54 0.48
N VAL A 230 -0.12 17.77 -0.11
CA VAL A 230 -0.47 19.07 -0.69
C VAL A 230 -0.62 20.14 0.39
N ALA A 231 -1.10 19.76 1.58
CA ALA A 231 -1.47 20.69 2.63
C ALA A 231 -0.45 20.85 3.77
N VAL A 232 0.60 20.03 3.86
CA VAL A 232 1.61 20.12 4.95
C VAL A 232 2.27 21.48 5.02
N GLU A 233 2.67 21.88 6.23
CA GLU A 233 3.64 22.96 6.43
C GLU A 233 5.05 22.52 6.00
N PRO A 234 6.00 23.46 5.77
CA PRO A 234 7.39 23.10 5.57
C PRO A 234 7.91 22.35 6.80
N PRO A 235 8.41 21.11 6.65
CA PRO A 235 8.94 20.37 7.78
C PRO A 235 10.27 20.98 8.23
N ALA A 236 10.58 20.85 9.53
CA ALA A 236 11.84 21.36 10.08
C ALA A 236 13.09 20.69 9.46
N SER A 237 12.91 19.50 8.90
CA SER A 237 13.90 18.67 8.22
C SER A 237 13.18 17.71 7.27
N PHE A 238 13.91 17.13 6.32
CA PHE A 238 13.38 16.13 5.40
C PHE A 238 13.54 14.68 5.89
N ASP A 239 13.78 14.47 7.19
CA ASP A 239 13.75 13.12 7.75
C ASP A 239 12.30 12.59 7.84
N ALA A 240 12.19 11.26 7.91
CA ALA A 240 10.90 10.58 7.86
C ALA A 240 9.95 11.00 9.00
N THR A 241 10.47 11.33 10.19
CA THR A 241 9.66 11.69 11.35
C THR A 241 9.11 13.10 11.20
N ALA A 242 9.96 14.06 10.80
CA ALA A 242 9.54 15.44 10.59
C ALA A 242 8.44 15.53 9.51
N VAL A 243 8.62 14.86 8.38
CA VAL A 243 7.61 14.81 7.31
C VAL A 243 6.32 14.14 7.79
N ARG A 244 6.40 13.03 8.54
CA ARG A 244 5.22 12.36 9.11
C ARG A 244 4.45 13.27 10.07
N ASN A 245 5.14 14.05 10.89
CA ASN A 245 4.52 14.94 11.86
C ASN A 245 3.72 16.04 11.16
N GLU A 246 4.24 16.65 10.09
CA GLU A 246 3.48 17.65 9.34
C GLU A 246 2.26 17.06 8.64
N LYS A 247 2.38 15.84 8.09
CA LYS A 247 1.22 15.12 7.53
C LYS A 247 0.16 14.84 8.61
N LEU A 248 0.58 14.44 9.80
CA LEU A 248 -0.33 14.16 10.92
C LEU A 248 -1.08 15.42 11.35
N LYS A 249 -0.42 16.57 11.47
CA LYS A 249 -1.06 17.85 11.80
C LYS A 249 -2.17 18.19 10.81
N VAL A 250 -1.92 18.03 9.50
CA VAL A 250 -2.95 18.24 8.48
C VAL A 250 -4.14 17.32 8.70
N LEU A 251 -3.91 16.02 8.85
CA LEU A 251 -5.00 15.04 9.02
C LEU A 251 -5.83 15.32 10.29
N GLN A 252 -5.20 15.78 11.37
CA GLN A 252 -5.88 16.20 12.60
C GLN A 252 -6.68 17.48 12.43
N SER A 253 -6.29 18.35 11.49
CA SER A 253 -7.01 19.58 11.14
C SER A 253 -8.11 19.36 10.09
N ILE A 254 -8.28 18.17 9.52
CA ILE A 254 -9.41 17.90 8.63
C ILE A 254 -10.69 17.92 9.48
N ARG A 255 -11.63 18.78 9.11
CA ARG A 255 -12.91 18.90 9.81
C ARG A 255 -13.66 17.57 9.80
N PRO A 256 -14.06 17.01 10.96
CA PRO A 256 -14.86 15.80 11.01
C PRO A 256 -16.23 16.00 10.35
N PHE A 257 -16.74 14.93 9.75
CA PHE A 257 -18.07 14.92 9.15
C PHE A 257 -19.11 14.46 10.16
N ASP A 258 -20.18 15.25 10.32
CA ASP A 258 -21.47 14.77 10.82
C ASP A 258 -22.38 14.35 9.66
N LEU A 259 -23.57 13.82 9.98
CA LEU A 259 -24.50 13.32 8.95
C LEU A 259 -25.01 14.41 8.02
N GLU A 260 -25.18 15.64 8.51
CA GLU A 260 -25.63 16.77 7.72
C GLU A 260 -24.55 17.18 6.71
N MET A 261 -23.31 17.29 7.17
CA MET A 261 -22.16 17.60 6.33
C MET A 261 -21.93 16.52 5.27
N VAL A 262 -22.11 15.24 5.60
CA VAL A 262 -22.06 14.16 4.59
C VAL A 262 -23.10 14.42 3.49
N ALA A 263 -24.34 14.74 3.85
CA ALA A 263 -25.41 14.97 2.88
C ALA A 263 -25.13 16.20 1.97
N GLN A 264 -24.46 17.23 2.50
CA GLN A 264 -24.17 18.46 1.75
C GLN A 264 -22.86 18.42 0.96
N SER A 265 -21.86 17.66 1.44
CA SER A 265 -20.48 17.74 0.96
C SER A 265 -19.94 16.46 0.33
N VAL A 266 -20.72 15.37 0.31
CA VAL A 266 -20.31 14.09 -0.27
C VAL A 266 -21.33 13.61 -1.30
N VAL A 267 -20.84 13.29 -2.49
CA VAL A 267 -21.61 12.67 -3.56
C VAL A 267 -21.09 11.26 -3.79
N ARG A 268 -22.00 10.28 -3.84
CA ARG A 268 -21.71 8.88 -4.18
C ARG A 268 -22.38 8.54 -5.50
N GLY A 269 -21.65 7.84 -6.36
CA GLY A 269 -22.15 7.35 -7.65
C GLY A 269 -21.84 5.88 -7.83
N GLN A 270 -22.59 5.24 -8.73
CA GLN A 270 -22.36 3.86 -9.17
C GLN A 270 -22.49 3.83 -10.69
N TYR A 271 -21.46 3.33 -11.40
CA TYR A 271 -21.48 3.35 -12.86
C TYR A 271 -22.56 2.40 -13.41
N ALA A 272 -23.29 2.90 -14.40
CA ALA A 272 -24.35 2.18 -15.12
C ALA A 272 -23.78 1.57 -16.42
N PRO A 273 -24.56 0.74 -17.14
CA PRO A 273 -24.15 0.23 -18.44
C PRO A 273 -23.81 1.40 -19.38
N GLY A 274 -22.75 1.24 -20.15
CA GLY A 274 -22.20 2.31 -20.99
C GLY A 274 -21.40 1.78 -22.17
N LYS A 275 -20.55 2.64 -22.73
CA LYS A 275 -19.63 2.29 -23.81
C LYS A 275 -18.24 2.90 -23.57
N ILE A 276 -17.20 2.16 -23.92
CA ILE A 276 -15.82 2.68 -24.05
C ILE A 276 -15.45 2.60 -25.53
N GLY A 277 -15.34 3.76 -26.18
CA GLY A 277 -15.39 3.81 -27.65
C GLY A 277 -16.69 3.20 -28.15
N ASP A 278 -16.60 2.24 -29.08
CA ASP A 278 -17.76 1.51 -29.61
C ASP A 278 -18.10 0.23 -28.83
N GLN A 279 -17.29 -0.15 -27.83
CA GLN A 279 -17.47 -1.39 -27.09
C GLN A 279 -18.44 -1.20 -25.92
N PRO A 280 -19.54 -1.96 -25.83
CA PRO A 280 -20.42 -1.91 -24.68
C PRO A 280 -19.72 -2.44 -23.44
N VAL A 281 -19.92 -1.76 -22.31
CA VAL A 281 -19.40 -2.19 -21.00
C VAL A 281 -20.56 -2.34 -20.00
N PRO A 282 -20.53 -3.37 -19.15
CA PRO A 282 -21.60 -3.61 -18.18
C PRO A 282 -21.64 -2.52 -17.11
N GLY A 283 -22.81 -2.33 -16.51
CA GLY A 283 -22.95 -1.55 -15.29
C GLY A 283 -22.46 -2.34 -14.08
N TYR A 284 -22.16 -1.67 -12.96
CA TYR A 284 -21.55 -2.32 -11.79
C TYR A 284 -22.35 -3.54 -11.28
N ARG A 285 -23.68 -3.42 -11.21
CA ARG A 285 -24.60 -4.51 -10.78
C ARG A 285 -24.69 -5.70 -11.75
N GLN A 286 -24.11 -5.56 -12.94
CA GLN A 286 -24.04 -6.60 -13.97
C GLN A 286 -22.65 -7.27 -14.02
N GLU A 287 -21.69 -6.77 -13.23
CA GLU A 287 -20.35 -7.33 -13.18
C GLU A 287 -20.34 -8.67 -12.43
N PRO A 288 -19.43 -9.60 -12.76
CA PRO A 288 -19.30 -10.85 -12.05
C PRO A 288 -19.04 -10.65 -10.55
N ASN A 289 -19.71 -11.47 -9.72
CA ASN A 289 -19.58 -11.44 -8.25
C ASN A 289 -20.02 -10.12 -7.60
N VAL A 290 -20.95 -9.39 -8.21
CA VAL A 290 -21.59 -8.20 -7.63
C VAL A 290 -23.06 -8.48 -7.35
N ASN A 291 -23.59 -8.00 -6.21
CA ASN A 291 -25.00 -8.12 -5.91
C ASN A 291 -25.83 -7.25 -6.87
N PRO A 292 -26.83 -7.79 -7.59
CA PRO A 292 -27.70 -7.01 -8.48
C PRO A 292 -28.45 -5.85 -7.80
N ALA A 293 -28.59 -5.88 -6.47
CA ALA A 293 -29.19 -4.82 -5.66
C ALA A 293 -28.15 -3.93 -4.92
N SER A 294 -26.85 -4.07 -5.23
CA SER A 294 -25.78 -3.39 -4.51
C SER A 294 -25.93 -1.86 -4.49
N LYS A 295 -25.66 -1.28 -3.32
CA LYS A 295 -25.57 0.18 -3.10
C LYS A 295 -24.12 0.66 -2.93
N THR A 296 -23.15 -0.20 -3.23
CA THR A 296 -21.72 0.12 -3.14
C THR A 296 -21.35 1.18 -4.16
N GLU A 297 -20.70 2.23 -3.72
CA GLU A 297 -20.28 3.31 -4.59
C GLU A 297 -19.03 2.93 -5.40
N THR A 298 -19.05 3.25 -6.70
CA THR A 298 -17.90 3.15 -7.61
C THR A 298 -17.34 4.52 -7.99
N PHE A 299 -17.96 5.58 -7.45
CA PHE A 299 -17.55 6.96 -7.57
C PHE A 299 -17.81 7.67 -6.24
N VAL A 300 -16.86 8.50 -5.80
CA VAL A 300 -17.02 9.41 -4.67
C VAL A 300 -16.45 10.77 -5.05
N ALA A 301 -17.20 11.82 -4.76
CA ALA A 301 -16.68 13.18 -4.66
C ALA A 301 -16.97 13.72 -3.25
N ALA A 302 -15.99 14.37 -2.62
CA ALA A 302 -16.12 14.94 -1.28
C ALA A 302 -15.46 16.31 -1.22
N LYS A 303 -16.10 17.27 -0.54
CA LYS A 303 -15.52 18.55 -0.16
C LYS A 303 -15.03 18.46 1.28
N LEU A 304 -13.73 18.61 1.49
CA LEU A 304 -13.09 18.72 2.80
C LEU A 304 -12.79 20.18 3.13
N LEU A 305 -12.73 20.48 4.42
CA LEU A 305 -12.16 21.71 4.97
C LEU A 305 -11.03 21.34 5.92
N ILE A 306 -9.93 22.09 5.86
CA ILE A 306 -8.77 21.92 6.74
C ILE A 306 -8.69 23.14 7.65
N ASP A 307 -9.02 22.94 8.92
CA ASP A 307 -9.14 23.99 9.94
C ASP A 307 -7.77 24.33 10.53
N ASN A 308 -6.90 24.93 9.70
CA ASN A 308 -5.62 25.49 10.12
C ASN A 308 -5.36 26.86 9.48
N TRP A 309 -4.33 27.56 9.94
CA TRP A 309 -4.06 28.94 9.51
C TRP A 309 -3.79 29.06 8.00
N ARG A 310 -3.14 28.07 7.38
CA ARG A 310 -2.78 28.07 5.96
C ARG A 310 -3.98 27.84 5.04
N TRP A 311 -4.94 27.01 5.45
CA TRP A 311 -6.02 26.49 4.59
C TRP A 311 -7.44 26.85 5.04
N ALA A 312 -7.61 27.54 6.16
CA ALA A 312 -8.93 27.94 6.63
C ALA A 312 -9.72 28.68 5.54
N GLY A 313 -10.93 28.18 5.25
CA GLY A 313 -11.82 28.71 4.22
C GLY A 313 -11.60 28.15 2.80
N VAL A 314 -10.47 27.50 2.53
CA VAL A 314 -10.17 26.91 1.22
C VAL A 314 -10.77 25.51 1.11
N PRO A 315 -11.68 25.25 0.16
CA PRO A 315 -12.23 23.91 -0.05
C PRO A 315 -11.24 22.98 -0.75
N PHE A 316 -11.15 21.75 -0.24
CA PHE A 316 -10.44 20.64 -0.88
C PHE A 316 -11.45 19.67 -1.49
N TYR A 317 -11.52 19.63 -2.81
CA TYR A 317 -12.39 18.70 -3.53
C TYR A 317 -11.62 17.42 -3.87
N LEU A 318 -12.03 16.32 -3.28
CA LEU A 318 -11.50 15.00 -3.54
C LEU A 318 -12.48 14.27 -4.45
N ARG A 319 -12.00 13.65 -5.53
CA ARG A 319 -12.85 12.79 -6.36
C ARG A 319 -12.12 11.58 -6.87
N THR A 320 -12.83 10.47 -6.91
CA THR A 320 -12.34 9.21 -7.45
C THR A 320 -13.47 8.42 -8.04
N GLY A 321 -13.19 7.65 -9.09
CA GLY A 321 -14.16 6.72 -9.62
C GLY A 321 -13.61 5.87 -10.75
N LYS A 322 -14.34 4.78 -10.98
CA LYS A 322 -14.14 3.83 -12.07
C LYS A 322 -15.10 4.11 -13.21
N ARG A 323 -14.72 3.73 -14.43
CA ARG A 323 -15.46 4.04 -15.67
C ARG A 323 -15.66 5.55 -15.87
N LEU A 324 -14.59 6.33 -15.61
CA LEU A 324 -14.52 7.77 -15.90
C LEU A 324 -13.68 8.06 -17.15
#